data_AF-A0A1I1W3U9-F1
#
_entry.id   AF-A0A1I1W3U9-F1
#
_cell.length_a   1.000
_cell.length_b   1.000
_cell.length_c   1.000
_cell.angle_alpha   90.00
_cell.angle_beta   90.00
_cell.angle_gamma   90.00
#
_symmetry.space_group_name_H-M   'P 1'
#
loop_
_entity.id
_entity.type
_entity.pdbx_description
1 polymer ?
#
loop_
_entity_poly.entity_id
_entity_poly.type
_entity_poly.pdbx_seq_one_letter_code
_entity_poly.pdbx_strand_id
1 'polypeptide(L)'
;MSNLLTTFVQFITSSITRSENILPNASANIKSDHLNPQDSQLFEALCQFLWIQGDPLPLIFDVENEVYTKQGITRASLKHLKSLDLINFEINGFIKKGFGKHTRLFYGGKPTKIGFQNDRNNYLDLGHVLLTERGKKLAVAFKGSRNQQFYEYVIERWFQQGLVLSSIQIDRPPIIGFAK
;
A
#
# COMPACT_ATOMS: atom_id res chain seq x y z
N MET A 1 -3.81 -26.10 -34.44
CA MET A 1 -4.82 -26.32 -33.37
C MET A 1 -4.08 -26.27 -32.04
N SER A 2 -4.05 -25.13 -31.36
CA SER A 2 -3.34 -24.95 -30.08
C SER A 2 -4.32 -24.38 -29.06
N ASN A 3 -4.64 -25.17 -28.02
CA ASN A 3 -5.52 -24.77 -26.93
C ASN A 3 -4.70 -24.07 -25.85
N LEU A 4 -4.89 -22.76 -25.74
CA LEU A 4 -4.33 -21.94 -24.66
C LEU A 4 -5.30 -21.98 -23.47
N LEU A 5 -5.02 -22.83 -22.48
CA LEU A 5 -5.76 -22.86 -21.22
C LEU A 5 -5.49 -21.57 -20.45
N THR A 6 -6.51 -20.71 -20.38
CA THR A 6 -6.51 -19.49 -19.56
C THR A 6 -7.06 -19.83 -18.18
N THR A 7 -6.25 -19.74 -17.13
CA THR A 7 -6.71 -19.92 -15.74
C THR A 7 -7.28 -18.61 -15.22
N PHE A 8 -8.59 -18.57 -14.97
CA PHE A 8 -9.26 -17.48 -14.26
C PHE A 8 -9.19 -17.72 -12.75
N VAL A 9 -8.70 -16.76 -11.98
CA VAL A 9 -8.83 -16.76 -10.50
C VAL A 9 -9.89 -15.74 -10.12
N GLN A 10 -10.96 -16.22 -9.49
CA GLN A 10 -12.09 -15.43 -9.01
C GLN A 10 -11.84 -15.04 -7.55
N PHE A 11 -11.75 -13.74 -7.26
CA PHE A 11 -11.73 -13.23 -5.88
C PHE A 11 -13.17 -12.96 -5.44
N ILE A 12 -13.65 -13.71 -4.45
CA ILE A 12 -14.92 -13.42 -3.77
C ILE A 12 -14.66 -12.35 -2.71
N THR A 13 -15.31 -11.20 -2.84
CA THR A 13 -15.43 -10.20 -1.78
C THR A 13 -16.70 -10.46 -0.98
N SER A 14 -16.58 -10.67 0.33
CA SER A 14 -17.70 -10.53 1.26
C SER A 14 -17.46 -9.32 2.15
N SER A 15 -18.38 -8.36 2.10
CA SER A 15 -18.38 -7.13 2.88
C SER A 15 -19.44 -7.14 3.99
N ILE A 16 -19.06 -6.63 5.17
CA ILE A 16 -19.89 -6.05 6.28
C ILE A 16 -20.56 -7.09 7.20
N THR A 17 -20.30 -7.10 8.52
CA THR A 17 -20.98 -6.23 9.52
C THR A 17 -20.14 -5.81 10.74
N ARG A 18 -20.46 -4.60 11.20
CA ARG A 18 -20.04 -3.88 12.40
C ARG A 18 -20.60 -4.53 13.68
N SER A 19 -19.77 -4.72 14.71
CA SER A 19 -20.21 -4.82 16.11
C SER A 19 -19.13 -4.24 17.03
N GLU A 20 -19.57 -3.49 18.04
CA GLU A 20 -18.79 -2.66 18.96
C GLU A 20 -18.17 -3.46 20.12
N ASN A 21 -17.07 -2.91 20.67
CA ASN A 21 -16.52 -3.12 22.01
C ASN A 21 -16.15 -4.55 22.45
N ILE A 22 -14.88 -4.92 22.26
CA ILE A 22 -13.95 -5.30 23.33
C ILE A 22 -12.55 -4.87 22.84
N LEU A 23 -11.88 -3.95 23.53
CA LEU A 23 -10.44 -3.72 23.42
C LEU A 23 -9.78 -4.43 24.60
N PRO A 24 -9.32 -5.69 24.47
CA PRO A 24 -8.33 -6.21 25.38
C PRO A 24 -6.97 -5.82 24.81
N ASN A 25 -6.26 -4.89 25.48
CA ASN A 25 -4.82 -4.63 25.37
C ASN A 25 -4.08 -5.44 24.27
N ALA A 26 -4.24 -5.08 23.00
CA ALA A 26 -3.56 -5.76 21.89
C ALA A 26 -2.11 -5.27 21.70
N SER A 27 -1.57 -4.55 22.68
CA SER A 27 -0.15 -4.23 22.82
C SER A 27 0.65 -5.35 23.50
N ALA A 28 0.03 -6.48 23.83
CA ALA A 28 0.71 -7.65 24.37
C ALA A 28 0.84 -8.76 23.32
N ASN A 29 2.07 -8.97 22.82
CA ASN A 29 2.54 -10.21 22.20
C ASN A 29 1.86 -10.69 20.91
N ILE A 30 1.93 -9.91 19.83
CA ILE A 30 2.34 -10.55 18.58
C ILE A 30 3.83 -10.84 18.77
N LYS A 31 4.15 -12.00 19.36
CA LYS A 31 5.52 -12.53 19.44
C LYS A 31 6.15 -12.29 18.07
N SER A 32 7.25 -11.55 18.07
CA SER A 32 8.06 -11.27 16.90
C SER A 32 8.21 -12.56 16.10
N ASP A 33 7.55 -12.60 14.96
CA ASP A 33 7.93 -13.46 13.86
C ASP A 33 9.47 -13.33 13.73
N HIS A 34 10.19 -14.45 13.64
CA HIS A 34 11.65 -14.64 13.87
C HIS A 34 12.63 -13.71 13.12
N LEU A 35 12.46 -12.40 13.19
CA LEU A 35 13.33 -11.40 12.62
C LEU A 35 14.33 -10.98 13.68
N ASN A 36 15.60 -10.95 13.30
CA ASN A 36 16.60 -10.29 14.14
C ASN A 36 16.33 -8.76 14.15
N PRO A 37 16.99 -8.01 15.05
CA PRO A 37 16.78 -6.56 15.15
C PRO A 37 17.06 -5.81 13.84
N GLN A 38 18.08 -6.20 13.07
CA GLN A 38 18.43 -5.57 11.81
C GLN A 38 17.35 -5.78 10.73
N ASP A 39 16.82 -6.99 10.62
CA ASP A 39 15.75 -7.33 9.68
C ASP A 39 14.45 -6.60 10.03
N SER A 40 14.16 -6.50 11.33
CA SER A 40 13.00 -5.76 11.84
C SER A 40 13.10 -4.28 11.48
N GLN A 41 14.26 -3.66 11.71
CA GLN A 41 14.51 -2.26 11.36
C GLN A 41 14.45 -2.02 9.85
N LEU A 42 14.97 -2.94 9.04
CA LEU A 42 14.90 -2.84 7.58
C LEU A 42 13.46 -2.94 7.07
N PHE A 43 12.67 -3.87 7.61
CA PHE A 43 11.27 -4.01 7.23
C PHE A 43 10.43 -2.81 7.70
N GLU A 44 10.73 -2.26 8.88
CA GLU A 44 10.14 -1.01 9.36
C GLU A 44 10.46 0.17 8.41
N ALA A 45 11.70 0.27 7.92
CA ALA A 45 12.06 1.27 6.92
C ALA A 45 11.24 1.11 5.62
N LEU A 46 11.01 -0.13 5.16
CA LEU A 46 10.13 -0.39 4.02
C LEU A 46 8.68 0.07 4.28
N CYS A 47 8.20 -0.06 5.52
CA CYS A 47 6.82 0.27 5.87
C CYS A 47 6.47 1.76 5.74
N GLN A 48 7.47 2.65 5.65
CA GLN A 48 7.27 4.08 5.37
C GLN A 48 6.73 4.36 3.97
N PHE A 49 6.88 3.39 3.05
CA PHE A 49 6.48 3.48 1.65
C PHE A 49 5.09 2.88 1.37
N LEU A 50 4.34 2.55 2.44
CA LEU A 50 3.03 1.92 2.32
C LEU A 50 1.93 2.93 1.99
N TRP A 51 1.27 2.67 0.87
CA TRP A 51 -0.09 3.13 0.60
C TRP A 51 -1.08 2.02 0.93
N ILE A 52 -2.31 2.36 1.28
CA ILE A 52 -3.36 1.40 1.61
C ILE A 52 -4.47 1.43 0.56
N GLN A 53 -4.86 0.26 0.07
CA GLN A 53 -6.04 0.06 -0.77
C GLN A 53 -6.66 -1.32 -0.49
N GLY A 54 -7.38 -1.43 0.63
CA GLY A 54 -7.74 -2.72 1.23
C GLY A 54 -6.52 -3.32 1.94
N ASP A 55 -5.50 -3.69 1.17
CA ASP A 55 -4.22 -4.19 1.66
C ASP A 55 -3.12 -3.12 1.66
N PRO A 56 -2.06 -3.29 2.48
CA PRO A 56 -0.85 -2.48 2.41
C PRO A 56 -0.03 -2.73 1.13
N LEU A 57 0.35 -1.64 0.46
CA LEU A 57 1.03 -1.61 -0.83
C LEU A 57 2.30 -0.76 -0.74
N PRO A 58 3.50 -1.38 -0.68
CA PRO A 58 4.76 -0.66 -0.75
C PRO A 58 5.01 -0.19 -2.18
N LEU A 59 4.77 1.09 -2.45
CA LEU A 59 4.98 1.64 -3.80
C LEU A 59 6.47 1.94 -4.00
N ILE A 60 7.21 0.95 -4.50
CA ILE A 60 8.64 1.06 -4.83
C ILE A 60 8.80 1.07 -6.34
N PHE A 61 8.84 2.27 -6.93
CA PHE A 61 8.72 2.42 -8.39
C PHE A 61 10.04 2.40 -9.15
N ASP A 62 11.07 3.05 -8.63
CA ASP A 62 12.43 3.03 -9.15
C ASP A 62 13.36 2.77 -7.97
N VAL A 63 13.90 1.56 -7.90
CA VAL A 63 14.69 1.09 -6.75
C VAL A 63 15.97 1.90 -6.55
N GLU A 64 16.46 2.59 -7.58
CA GLU A 64 17.67 3.42 -7.49
C GLU A 64 17.39 4.85 -7.02
N ASN A 65 16.11 5.26 -6.96
CA ASN A 65 15.75 6.62 -6.59
C ASN A 65 16.13 6.92 -5.12
N GLU A 66 16.69 8.10 -4.88
CA GLU A 66 17.16 8.54 -3.56
C GLU A 66 16.07 8.56 -2.49
N VAL A 67 14.79 8.69 -2.87
CA VAL A 67 13.67 8.63 -1.94
C VAL A 67 13.62 7.30 -1.18
N TYR A 68 14.16 6.23 -1.78
CA TYR A 68 14.26 4.89 -1.20
C TYR A 68 15.66 4.60 -0.66
N THR A 69 16.70 4.86 -1.46
CA THR A 69 18.07 4.42 -1.13
C THR A 69 18.63 5.15 0.09
N LYS A 70 18.27 6.42 0.32
CA LYS A 70 18.63 7.16 1.54
C LYS A 70 18.02 6.57 2.82
N GLN A 71 16.97 5.77 2.69
CA GLN A 71 16.32 5.07 3.80
C GLN A 71 16.77 3.60 3.91
N GLY A 72 17.81 3.18 3.17
CA GLY A 72 18.32 1.81 3.17
C GLY A 72 17.53 0.83 2.30
N ILE A 73 16.55 1.29 1.53
CA ILE A 73 15.83 0.46 0.57
C ILE A 73 16.58 0.47 -0.77
N THR A 74 17.23 -0.64 -1.06
CA THR A 74 18.09 -0.88 -2.23
C THR A 74 17.72 -2.23 -2.84
N ARG A 75 18.23 -2.54 -4.04
CA ARG A 75 18.04 -3.89 -4.63
C ARG A 75 18.54 -5.01 -3.71
N ALA A 76 19.65 -4.79 -3.02
CA ALA A 76 20.23 -5.78 -2.11
C ALA A 76 19.33 -6.01 -0.89
N SER A 77 18.83 -4.94 -0.27
CA SER A 77 17.94 -5.05 0.89
C SER A 77 16.57 -5.60 0.52
N LEU A 78 16.04 -5.30 -0.67
CA LEU A 78 14.80 -5.93 -1.18
C LEU A 78 14.99 -7.44 -1.46
N LYS A 79 16.13 -7.86 -2.03
CA LYS A 79 16.45 -9.29 -2.19
C LYS A 79 16.53 -9.99 -0.83
N HIS A 80 17.10 -9.34 0.18
CA HIS A 80 17.15 -9.85 1.54
C HIS A 80 15.75 -10.02 2.15
N LEU A 81 14.91 -8.99 2.10
CA LEU A 81 13.51 -9.07 2.57
C LEU A 81 12.68 -10.14 1.82
N LYS A 82 12.96 -10.35 0.52
CA LYS A 82 12.38 -11.45 -0.26
C LYS A 82 12.81 -12.82 0.28
N SER A 83 14.08 -12.98 0.63
CA SER A 83 14.61 -14.24 1.20
C SER A 83 14.01 -14.58 2.57
N LEU A 84 13.54 -13.56 3.29
CA LEU A 84 12.80 -13.69 4.55
C LEU A 84 11.30 -13.95 4.34
N ASP A 85 10.82 -14.11 3.11
CA ASP A 85 9.39 -14.28 2.78
C ASP A 85 8.52 -13.12 3.30
N LEU A 86 9.05 -11.90 3.36
CA LEU A 86 8.28 -10.71 3.75
C LEU A 86 7.69 -9.99 2.55
N ILE A 87 8.36 -10.09 1.40
CA ILE A 87 7.96 -9.43 0.16
C ILE A 87 8.12 -10.34 -1.05
N ASN A 88 7.30 -10.09 -2.06
CA ASN A 88 7.60 -10.43 -3.43
C ASN A 88 8.32 -9.24 -4.08
N PHE A 89 9.43 -9.50 -4.76
CA PHE A 89 10.22 -8.48 -5.47
C PHE A 89 10.50 -8.94 -6.90
N GLU A 90 10.01 -8.18 -7.88
CA GLU A 90 10.03 -8.52 -9.30
C GLU A 90 10.58 -7.37 -10.16
N ILE A 91 11.49 -7.69 -11.08
CA ILE A 91 12.20 -6.69 -11.91
C ILE A 91 11.24 -5.96 -12.85
N ASN A 92 10.25 -6.67 -13.40
CA ASN A 92 9.25 -6.09 -14.30
C ASN A 92 8.13 -5.35 -13.57
N GLY A 93 8.12 -5.41 -12.24
CA GLY A 93 7.10 -4.79 -11.41
C GLY A 93 5.74 -5.47 -11.48
N PHE A 94 4.79 -4.83 -10.80
CA PHE A 94 3.42 -5.28 -10.65
C PHE A 94 2.47 -4.21 -11.14
N ILE A 95 1.39 -4.63 -11.79
CA ILE A 95 0.34 -3.74 -12.27
C ILE A 95 -0.99 -4.25 -11.74
N LYS A 96 -1.79 -3.35 -11.16
CA LYS A 96 -3.19 -3.63 -10.82
C LYS A 96 -4.10 -3.07 -11.90
N LYS A 97 -4.83 -3.96 -12.57
CA LYS A 97 -5.78 -3.63 -13.64
C LYS A 97 -7.22 -3.63 -13.12
N GLY A 98 -8.15 -3.22 -13.97
CA GLY A 98 -9.59 -3.30 -13.71
C GLY A 98 -10.15 -2.09 -12.96
N PHE A 99 -9.41 -0.98 -12.90
CA PHE A 99 -9.92 0.25 -12.32
C PHE A 99 -10.99 0.88 -13.23
N GLY A 100 -12.06 1.39 -12.61
CA GLY A 100 -13.01 2.29 -13.24
C GLY A 100 -12.44 3.70 -13.39
N LYS A 101 -13.31 4.71 -13.54
CA LYS A 101 -12.90 6.12 -13.69
C LYS A 101 -12.13 6.68 -12.49
N HIS A 102 -12.40 6.17 -11.29
CA HIS A 102 -11.81 6.70 -10.07
C HIS A 102 -11.40 5.59 -9.11
N THR A 103 -10.37 5.86 -8.32
CA THR A 103 -10.00 5.06 -7.14
C THR A 103 -9.56 5.96 -5.99
N ARG A 104 -9.38 5.38 -4.81
CA ARG A 104 -8.83 6.05 -3.63
C ARG A 104 -7.76 5.17 -3.01
N LEU A 105 -6.61 5.77 -2.73
CA LEU A 105 -5.53 5.17 -1.96
C LEU A 105 -5.28 6.04 -0.73
N PHE A 106 -4.79 5.45 0.36
CA PHE A 106 -4.55 6.17 1.62
C PHE A 106 -3.07 6.13 1.96
N TYR A 107 -2.49 7.28 2.30
CA TYR A 107 -1.13 7.39 2.81
C TYR A 107 -1.14 8.01 4.20
N GLY A 108 -0.58 7.33 5.20
CA GLY A 108 -0.63 7.79 6.59
C GLY A 108 -2.05 8.11 7.07
N GLY A 109 -3.04 7.33 6.64
CA GLY A 109 -4.46 7.54 6.94
C GLY A 109 -5.16 8.64 6.14
N LYS A 110 -4.45 9.40 5.30
CA LYS A 110 -5.02 10.47 4.48
C LYS A 110 -5.40 9.96 3.08
N PRO A 111 -6.65 10.15 2.63
CA PRO A 111 -7.08 9.71 1.31
C PRO A 111 -6.59 10.62 0.18
N THR A 112 -6.13 10.02 -0.90
CA THR A 112 -5.91 10.65 -2.19
C THR A 112 -6.86 10.02 -3.21
N LYS A 113 -7.71 10.85 -3.83
CA LYS A 113 -8.54 10.41 -4.96
C LYS A 113 -7.71 10.48 -6.24
N ILE A 114 -7.76 9.41 -7.01
CA ILE A 114 -7.11 9.27 -8.31
C ILE A 114 -8.20 9.15 -9.37
N GLY A 115 -8.19 10.02 -10.36
CA GLY A 115 -9.03 9.98 -11.55
C GLY A 115 -8.21 9.51 -12.76
N PHE A 116 -8.76 8.55 -13.49
CA PHE A 116 -8.18 8.04 -14.72
C PHE A 116 -8.81 8.71 -15.94
N GLN A 117 -8.11 8.68 -17.07
CA GLN A 117 -8.60 9.25 -18.32
C GLN A 117 -9.77 8.44 -18.90
N ASN A 118 -9.68 7.11 -18.89
CA ASN A 118 -10.75 6.24 -19.41
C ASN A 118 -11.79 5.92 -18.34
N ASP A 119 -12.99 5.52 -18.76
CA ASP A 119 -14.08 5.19 -17.81
C ASP A 119 -13.95 3.80 -17.17
N ARG A 120 -13.23 2.88 -17.84
CA ARG A 120 -13.02 1.49 -17.40
C ARG A 120 -11.71 0.93 -17.91
N ASN A 121 -11.35 -0.25 -17.42
CA ASN A 121 -10.15 -0.99 -17.81
C ASN A 121 -8.84 -0.22 -17.57
N ASN A 122 -8.85 0.70 -16.61
CA ASN A 122 -7.65 1.41 -16.20
C ASN A 122 -6.74 0.52 -15.36
N TYR A 123 -5.49 0.94 -15.22
CA TYR A 123 -4.49 0.25 -14.43
C TYR A 123 -3.64 1.22 -13.63
N LEU A 124 -3.01 0.71 -12.58
CA LEU A 124 -2.03 1.42 -11.78
C LEU A 124 -0.76 0.58 -11.72
N ASP A 125 0.38 1.20 -12.00
CA ASP A 125 1.70 0.67 -11.65
C ASP A 125 1.79 0.60 -10.12
N LEU A 126 2.15 -0.56 -9.58
CA LEU A 126 2.39 -0.77 -8.14
C LEU A 126 3.88 -0.80 -7.79
N GLY A 127 4.76 -0.63 -8.78
CA GLY A 127 6.19 -0.75 -8.62
C GLY A 127 6.65 -2.20 -8.49
N HIS A 128 7.79 -2.40 -7.86
CA HIS A 128 8.53 -3.65 -7.88
C HIS A 128 8.27 -4.58 -6.69
N VAL A 129 7.48 -4.14 -5.72
CA VAL A 129 7.34 -4.82 -4.42
C VAL A 129 5.87 -5.03 -4.07
N LEU A 130 5.54 -6.24 -3.62
CA LEU A 130 4.29 -6.53 -2.92
C LEU A 130 4.61 -7.23 -1.61
N LEU A 131 3.80 -7.03 -0.57
CA LEU A 131 3.94 -7.81 0.66
C LEU A 131 3.42 -9.24 0.46
N THR A 132 4.10 -10.22 1.07
CA THR A 132 3.54 -11.57 1.25
C THR A 132 2.46 -11.54 2.35
N GLU A 133 1.73 -12.62 2.55
CA GLU A 133 0.78 -12.71 3.67
C GLU A 133 1.47 -12.56 5.03
N ARG A 134 2.70 -13.05 5.16
CA ARG A 134 3.55 -12.83 6.34
C ARG A 134 3.90 -11.34 6.50
N GLY A 135 4.38 -10.71 5.43
CA GLY A 135 4.70 -9.29 5.41
C GLY A 135 3.50 -8.39 5.75
N LYS A 136 2.30 -8.70 5.21
CA LYS A 136 1.07 -7.96 5.52
C LYS A 136 0.73 -8.02 7.01
N LYS A 137 0.80 -9.20 7.63
CA LYS A 137 0.54 -9.38 9.07
C LYS A 137 1.52 -8.58 9.92
N LEU A 138 2.80 -8.58 9.55
CA LEU A 138 3.83 -7.81 10.24
C LEU A 138 3.66 -6.30 10.06
N ALA A 139 3.31 -5.85 8.86
CA ALA A 139 3.12 -4.43 8.56
C ALA A 139 2.05 -3.76 9.44
N VAL A 140 1.05 -4.50 9.92
CA VAL A 140 0.01 -4.00 10.84
C VAL A 140 0.61 -3.52 12.18
N ALA A 141 1.72 -4.12 12.63
CA ALA A 141 2.38 -3.73 13.87
C ALA A 141 3.12 -2.38 13.73
N PHE A 142 3.49 -2.00 12.51
CA PHE A 142 4.24 -0.78 12.25
C PHE A 142 3.29 0.37 11.95
N LYS A 143 3.25 1.35 12.87
CA LYS A 143 2.65 2.65 12.58
C LYS A 143 3.65 3.43 11.73
N GLY A 144 3.52 3.34 10.41
CA GLY A 144 4.42 4.03 9.47
C GLY A 144 4.57 5.51 9.82
N SER A 145 5.81 5.98 9.89
CA SER A 145 6.12 7.40 9.99
C SER A 145 5.77 8.09 8.66
N ARG A 146 5.27 9.32 8.73
CA ARG A 146 4.94 10.09 7.52
C ARG A 146 6.24 10.50 6.82
N ASN A 147 6.50 9.92 5.66
CA ASN A 147 7.58 10.33 4.77
C ASN A 147 7.02 11.29 3.71
N GLN A 148 7.17 12.59 3.97
CA GLN A 148 6.61 13.63 3.11
C GLN A 148 7.26 13.65 1.72
N GLN A 149 8.58 13.47 1.64
CA GLN A 149 9.30 13.40 0.38
C GLN A 149 8.81 12.23 -0.50
N PHE A 150 8.57 11.07 0.13
CA PHE A 150 7.97 9.94 -0.56
C PHE A 150 6.54 10.22 -1.04
N TYR A 151 5.70 10.84 -0.21
CA TYR A 151 4.35 11.22 -0.63
C TYR A 151 4.40 12.10 -1.88
N GLU A 152 5.23 13.15 -1.88
CA GLU A 152 5.40 14.05 -3.02
C GLU A 152 5.90 13.33 -4.26
N TYR A 153 6.88 12.44 -4.11
CA TYR A 153 7.39 11.60 -5.20
C TYR A 153 6.29 10.75 -5.86
N VAL A 154 5.42 10.11 -5.07
CA VAL A 154 4.31 9.31 -5.61
C VAL A 154 3.28 10.19 -6.34
N ILE A 155 2.94 11.35 -5.76
CA ILE A 155 2.02 12.31 -6.38
C ILE A 155 2.56 12.82 -7.72
N GLU A 156 3.83 13.20 -7.76
CA GLU A 156 4.48 13.66 -9.00
C GLU A 156 4.46 12.56 -10.07
N ARG A 157 4.83 11.32 -9.71
CA ARG A 157 4.82 10.21 -10.67
C ARG A 157 3.44 9.95 -11.24
N TRP A 158 2.41 9.90 -10.39
CA TRP A 158 1.03 9.72 -10.86
C TRP A 158 0.55 10.87 -11.72
N PHE A 159 0.93 12.11 -11.40
CA PHE A 159 0.61 13.27 -12.22
C PHE A 159 1.27 13.19 -13.60
N GLN A 160 2.56 12.80 -13.67
CA GLN A 160 3.28 12.59 -14.94
C GLN A 160 2.68 11.46 -15.78
N GLN A 161 2.02 10.49 -15.16
CA GLN A 161 1.23 9.44 -15.85
C GLN A 161 -0.12 9.93 -16.39
N GLY A 162 -0.44 11.22 -16.21
CA GLY A 162 -1.70 11.82 -16.65
C GLY A 162 -2.88 11.52 -15.72
N LEU A 163 -2.63 11.12 -14.47
CA LEU A 163 -3.70 10.89 -13.49
C LEU A 163 -4.15 12.22 -12.88
N VAL A 164 -5.46 12.37 -12.69
CA VAL A 164 -6.04 13.54 -12.00
C VAL A 164 -6.06 13.26 -10.50
N LEU A 165 -5.35 14.07 -9.72
CA LEU A 165 -5.17 13.85 -8.29
C LEU A 165 -5.90 14.94 -7.49
N SER A 166 -6.64 14.53 -6.46
CA SER A 166 -7.24 15.49 -5.52
C SER A 166 -7.17 14.96 -4.09
N SER A 167 -6.76 15.82 -3.17
CA SER A 167 -6.97 15.58 -1.74
C SER A 167 -8.47 15.64 -1.43
N ILE A 168 -8.90 14.89 -0.44
CA ILE A 168 -10.27 14.98 0.07
C ILE A 168 -10.21 15.83 1.35
N GLN A 169 -10.82 17.01 1.32
CA GLN A 169 -11.06 17.79 2.53
C GLN A 169 -12.14 17.07 3.35
N ILE A 170 -11.80 16.68 4.59
CA ILE A 170 -12.77 16.18 5.57
C ILE A 170 -13.09 17.34 6.52
N ASP A 171 -13.66 18.42 5.99
CA ASP A 171 -14.25 19.46 6.82
C ASP A 171 -15.75 19.18 6.90
N ARG A 172 -16.13 18.32 7.86
CA ARG A 172 -17.53 18.25 8.30
C ARG A 172 -17.59 18.88 9.69
N PRO A 173 -18.01 20.15 9.85
CA PRO A 173 -18.34 20.65 11.17
C PRO A 173 -19.44 19.76 11.76
N PRO A 174 -19.44 19.50 13.08
CA PRO A 174 -20.51 18.75 13.71
C PRO A 174 -21.84 19.41 13.37
N ILE A 175 -22.82 18.61 12.94
CA ILE A 175 -24.20 19.08 12.80
C ILE A 175 -24.67 19.38 14.22
N ILE A 176 -24.51 20.64 14.65
CA ILE A 176 -25.17 21.15 15.84
C ILE A 176 -26.63 21.29 15.42
N GLY A 177 -27.45 20.32 15.82
CA GLY A 177 -28.89 20.39 15.64
C GLY A 177 -29.40 21.66 16.30
N PHE A 178 -30.02 22.54 15.52
CA PHE A 178 -30.83 23.62 16.07
C PHE A 178 -32.03 22.98 16.76
N ALA A 179 -32.00 22.91 18.09
CA ALA A 179 -33.20 22.69 18.88
C ALA A 179 -34.12 23.89 18.66
N LYS A 180 -35.35 23.60 18.22
CA LYS A 180 -36.47 24.55 18.21
C LYS A 180 -37.00 24.78 19.61
#